data_AF-F6BA75-F1
#
_entry.id   AF-F6BA75-F1
#
_cell.length_a   1.000
_cell.length_b   1.000
_cell.length_c   1.000
_cell.angle_alpha   90.00
_cell.angle_beta   90.00
_cell.angle_gamma   90.00
#
_symmetry.space_group_name_H-M   'P 1'
#
loop_
_entity.id
_entity.type
_entity.pdbx_description
1 polymer ?
#
loop_
_entity_poly.entity_id
_entity_poly.type
_entity_poly.pdbx_seq_one_letter_code
_entity_poly.pdbx_strand_id
1 'polypeptide(L)'
;MTTHIINIGFHVEHIYKPIAEYGAKKVILVYSKDKEEYTKEEDLKKVDDALKKAKELCNMLGIECEEAKINGVEFEKNVEILRNIIKKEGKVIVNITGGRKITSLALLYASLYEFQKVHKIVYVHKKRIIELPKLAHPYNLTKFERKILVSLNEGDKTITDLAKEFNVSLPAIVKYVNSLENKGLIKTEKIGRRRIVKLN
;
A
#
# COMPACT_ATOMS: atom_id res chain seq x y z
N MET A 1 6.17 6.93 10.69
CA MET A 1 5.20 8.03 10.45
C MET A 1 4.11 7.49 9.54
N THR A 2 2.83 7.65 9.89
CA THR A 2 1.69 7.17 9.08
C THR A 2 1.28 8.25 8.11
N THR A 3 1.41 7.96 6.81
CA THR A 3 1.00 8.83 5.71
C THR A 3 -0.25 8.25 5.06
N HIS A 4 -1.29 9.07 4.87
CA HIS A 4 -2.45 8.69 4.07
C HIS A 4 -2.31 9.24 2.66
N ILE A 5 -2.47 8.40 1.65
CA ILE A 5 -2.60 8.84 0.25
C ILE A 5 -4.04 8.63 -0.16
N ILE A 6 -4.74 9.72 -0.48
CA ILE A 6 -6.19 9.72 -0.63
C ILE A 6 -6.55 10.25 -2.02
N ASN A 7 -7.25 9.45 -2.81
CA ASN A 7 -7.81 9.89 -4.09
C ASN A 7 -9.08 10.72 -3.84
N ILE A 8 -9.08 11.98 -4.30
CA ILE A 8 -10.14 12.96 -4.12
C ILE A 8 -10.93 13.14 -5.42
N GLY A 9 -12.25 13.15 -5.28
CA GLY A 9 -13.21 13.48 -6.34
C GLY A 9 -14.13 14.60 -5.87
N PHE A 10 -15.44 14.43 -6.06
CA PHE A 10 -16.43 15.46 -5.68
C PHE A 10 -16.84 15.44 -4.20
N HIS A 11 -16.49 14.39 -3.47
CA HIS A 11 -16.93 14.15 -2.11
C HIS A 11 -15.73 13.94 -1.21
N VAL A 12 -15.75 14.53 -0.01
CA VAL A 12 -14.63 14.52 0.95
C VAL A 12 -14.89 13.59 2.12
N GLU A 13 -16.12 13.14 2.33
CA GLU A 13 -16.59 12.46 3.53
C GLU A 13 -15.87 11.13 3.79
N HIS A 14 -15.34 10.51 2.74
CA HIS A 14 -14.60 9.26 2.83
C HIS A 14 -13.22 9.39 3.50
N ILE A 15 -12.73 10.61 3.77
CA ILE A 15 -11.44 10.80 4.44
C ILE A 15 -11.52 10.67 5.97
N TYR A 16 -12.66 11.05 6.55
CA TYR A 16 -12.79 11.20 8.00
C TYR A 16 -12.55 9.90 8.75
N LYS A 17 -13.23 8.82 8.34
CA LYS A 17 -13.21 7.56 9.09
C LYS A 17 -11.82 6.88 9.07
N PRO A 18 -11.14 6.73 7.92
CA PRO A 18 -9.79 6.16 7.91
C PRO A 18 -8.78 6.98 8.71
N ILE A 19 -8.85 8.31 8.68
CA ILE A 19 -7.97 9.17 9.48
C ILE A 19 -8.23 8.97 10.97
N ALA A 20 -9.50 8.94 11.39
CA ALA A 20 -9.87 8.72 12.79
C ALA A 20 -9.48 7.33 13.30
N GLU A 21 -9.66 6.29 12.47
CA GLU A 21 -9.43 4.89 12.86
C GLU A 21 -7.94 4.51 12.89
N TYR A 22 -7.15 5.04 11.96
CA TYR A 22 -5.75 4.64 11.80
C TYR A 22 -4.73 5.72 12.18
N GLY A 23 -5.19 6.95 12.46
CA GLY A 23 -4.35 8.11 12.71
C GLY A 23 -3.60 8.58 11.46
N ALA A 24 -3.24 9.86 11.41
CA ALA A 24 -2.45 10.43 10.33
C ALA A 24 -1.47 11.47 10.88
N LYS A 25 -0.23 11.45 10.37
CA LYS A 25 0.73 12.55 10.56
C LYS A 25 0.87 13.40 9.30
N LYS A 26 0.69 12.76 8.14
CA LYS A 26 0.72 13.37 6.82
C LYS A 26 -0.42 12.83 5.96
N VAL A 27 -1.02 13.69 5.13
CA VAL A 27 -2.03 13.35 4.12
C VAL A 27 -1.58 13.91 2.77
N ILE A 28 -1.56 13.06 1.75
CA ILE A 28 -1.32 13.43 0.36
C ILE A 28 -2.63 13.28 -0.40
N LEU A 29 -3.18 14.40 -0.85
CA LEU A 29 -4.42 14.49 -1.60
C LEU A 29 -4.13 14.34 -3.09
N VAL A 30 -4.45 13.17 -3.64
CA VAL A 30 -4.33 12.86 -5.07
C VAL A 30 -5.60 13.28 -5.77
N TYR A 31 -5.53 14.05 -6.84
CA TYR A 31 -6.71 14.49 -7.58
C TYR A 31 -6.41 14.69 -9.06
N SER A 32 -7.46 14.65 -9.87
CA SER A 32 -7.42 14.99 -11.30
C SER A 32 -8.38 16.14 -11.58
N LYS A 33 -7.95 17.06 -12.45
CA LYS A 33 -8.73 18.24 -12.84
C LYS A 33 -8.46 18.56 -14.31
N ASP A 34 -8.80 17.62 -15.17
CA ASP A 34 -8.59 17.69 -16.62
C ASP A 34 -9.80 18.37 -17.28
N LYS A 35 -9.55 19.11 -18.36
CA LYS A 35 -10.62 19.65 -19.20
C LYS A 35 -10.87 18.65 -20.32
N GLU A 36 -11.92 17.86 -20.18
CA GLU A 36 -12.41 16.94 -21.21
C GLU A 36 -13.70 17.49 -21.83
N GLU A 37 -14.07 17.02 -23.01
CA GLU A 37 -15.28 17.46 -23.73
C GLU A 37 -16.57 17.35 -22.89
N TYR A 38 -16.65 16.33 -22.03
CA TYR A 38 -17.79 16.08 -21.14
C TYR A 38 -17.65 16.72 -19.75
N THR A 39 -16.53 17.38 -19.44
CA THR A 39 -16.27 17.96 -18.12
C THR A 39 -16.81 19.38 -18.05
N LYS A 40 -17.72 19.64 -17.11
CA LYS A 40 -18.29 20.99 -16.90
C LYS A 40 -17.44 21.77 -15.89
N GLU A 41 -17.47 23.10 -15.97
CA GLU A 41 -16.82 23.95 -14.97
C GLU A 41 -17.32 23.69 -13.54
N GLU A 42 -18.59 23.31 -13.39
CA GLU A 42 -19.17 22.94 -12.10
C GLU A 42 -18.50 21.68 -11.51
N ASP A 43 -18.15 20.71 -12.33
CA ASP A 43 -17.45 19.49 -11.90
C ASP A 43 -16.04 19.83 -11.38
N LEU A 44 -15.36 20.75 -12.07
CA LEU A 44 -14.05 21.26 -11.66
C LEU A 44 -14.12 22.00 -10.32
N LYS A 45 -15.17 22.79 -10.09
CA LYS A 45 -15.43 23.48 -8.80
C LYS A 45 -15.70 22.49 -7.67
N LYS A 46 -16.46 21.42 -7.93
CA LYS A 46 -16.72 20.37 -6.91
C LYS A 46 -15.42 19.71 -6.41
N VAL A 47 -14.45 19.49 -7.31
CA VAL A 47 -13.13 18.98 -6.91
C VAL A 47 -12.38 20.02 -6.05
N ASP A 48 -12.40 21.30 -6.44
CA ASP A 48 -11.76 22.36 -5.64
C ASP A 48 -12.37 22.46 -4.23
N ASP A 49 -13.70 22.41 -4.13
CA ASP A 49 -14.40 22.46 -2.85
C ASP A 49 -14.07 21.25 -1.98
N ALA A 50 -13.97 20.06 -2.56
CA ALA A 50 -13.57 18.85 -1.84
C ALA A 50 -12.12 18.93 -1.34
N LEU A 51 -11.18 19.42 -2.16
CA LEU A 51 -9.80 19.65 -1.78
C LEU A 51 -9.69 20.69 -0.65
N LYS A 52 -10.41 21.79 -0.76
CA LYS A 52 -10.45 22.83 0.26
C LYS A 52 -10.91 22.27 1.61
N LYS A 53 -12.04 21.54 1.63
CA LYS A 53 -12.55 20.87 2.84
C LYS A 53 -11.56 19.85 3.41
N ALA A 54 -10.86 19.11 2.56
CA ALA A 54 -9.86 18.14 2.99
C ALA A 54 -8.65 18.83 3.66
N LYS A 55 -8.16 19.93 3.07
CA LYS A 55 -7.10 20.75 3.66
C LYS A 55 -7.50 21.38 4.98
N GLU A 56 -8.71 21.93 5.06
CA GLU A 56 -9.25 22.51 6.29
C GLU A 56 -9.30 21.47 7.42
N LEU A 57 -9.76 20.25 7.12
CA LEU A 57 -9.71 19.14 8.07
C LEU A 57 -8.28 18.85 8.53
N CYS A 58 -7.31 18.75 7.61
CA CYS A 58 -5.93 18.46 7.96
C CYS A 58 -5.36 19.56 8.86
N ASN A 59 -5.61 20.82 8.53
CA ASN A 59 -5.17 21.96 9.33
C ASN A 59 -5.78 21.95 10.74
N MET A 60 -7.09 21.71 10.86
CA MET A 60 -7.78 21.61 12.15
C MET A 60 -7.22 20.50 13.05
N LEU A 61 -6.72 19.42 12.45
CA LEU A 61 -6.14 18.27 13.16
C LEU A 61 -4.62 18.36 13.32
N GLY A 62 -3.97 19.42 12.83
CA GLY A 62 -2.51 19.56 12.87
C GLY A 62 -1.77 18.51 12.01
N ILE A 63 -2.40 18.04 10.94
CA ILE A 63 -1.86 17.04 10.01
C ILE A 63 -1.18 17.76 8.84
N GLU A 64 0.05 17.36 8.51
CA GLU A 64 0.75 17.84 7.32
C GLU A 64 -0.04 17.45 6.06
N CYS A 65 -0.30 18.40 5.16
CA CYS A 65 -1.14 18.17 3.98
C CYS A 65 -0.42 18.61 2.69
N GLU A 66 -0.29 17.67 1.76
CA GLU A 66 0.27 17.90 0.43
C GLU A 66 -0.75 17.56 -0.65
N GLU A 67 -0.57 18.14 -1.83
CA GLU A 67 -1.39 17.87 -3.01
C GLU A 67 -0.56 17.22 -4.12
N ALA A 68 -1.16 16.24 -4.78
CA ALA A 68 -0.61 15.58 -5.95
C ALA A 68 -1.63 15.60 -7.09
N LYS A 69 -1.49 16.58 -7.99
CA LYS A 69 -2.29 16.62 -9.22
C LYS A 69 -1.78 15.58 -10.21
N ILE A 70 -2.69 14.74 -10.71
CA ILE A 70 -2.45 13.77 -11.77
C ILE A 70 -3.42 13.99 -12.93
N ASN A 71 -3.18 13.34 -14.06
CA ASN A 71 -4.08 13.38 -15.20
C ASN A 71 -5.14 12.29 -15.05
N GLY A 72 -6.42 12.57 -15.28
CA GLY A 72 -7.50 11.63 -15.01
C GLY A 72 -7.66 10.47 -16.01
N VAL A 73 -6.93 10.48 -17.13
CA VAL A 73 -6.95 9.45 -18.18
C VAL A 73 -5.61 8.75 -18.43
N GLU A 74 -4.47 9.38 -18.09
CA GLU A 74 -3.13 8.80 -18.31
C GLU A 74 -2.76 7.71 -17.27
N PHE A 75 -3.38 6.53 -17.39
CA PHE A 75 -3.25 5.45 -16.40
C PHE A 75 -1.81 5.05 -16.07
N GLU A 76 -0.99 4.71 -17.07
CA GLU A 76 0.38 4.20 -16.84
C GLU A 76 1.27 5.22 -16.14
N LYS A 77 1.26 6.46 -16.64
CA LYS A 77 2.02 7.56 -16.05
C LYS A 77 1.55 7.88 -14.63
N ASN A 78 0.24 7.83 -14.36
CA ASN A 78 -0.26 7.99 -13.00
C ASN A 78 0.25 6.89 -12.07
N VAL A 79 0.29 5.64 -12.53
CA VAL A 79 0.87 4.53 -11.75
C VAL A 79 2.32 4.86 -11.40
N GLU A 80 3.15 5.30 -12.35
CA GLU A 80 4.54 5.67 -12.09
C GLU A 80 4.69 6.82 -11.08
N ILE A 81 3.93 7.90 -11.26
CA ILE A 81 3.92 9.05 -10.34
C ILE A 81 3.55 8.60 -8.93
N LEU A 82 2.45 7.86 -8.79
CA LEU A 82 1.94 7.42 -7.49
C LEU A 82 2.87 6.40 -6.82
N ARG A 83 3.53 5.52 -7.58
CA ARG A 83 4.59 4.64 -7.05
C ARG A 83 5.73 5.44 -6.46
N ASN A 84 6.18 6.49 -7.16
CA ASN A 84 7.27 7.33 -6.67
C ASN A 84 6.88 8.12 -5.41
N ILE A 85 5.61 8.54 -5.30
CA ILE A 85 5.08 9.14 -4.07
C ILE A 85 5.11 8.10 -2.93
N ILE A 86 4.53 6.91 -3.13
CA ILE A 86 4.48 5.85 -2.10
C ILE A 86 5.88 5.48 -1.60
N LYS A 87 6.88 5.36 -2.50
CA LYS A 87 8.26 4.97 -2.15
C LYS A 87 8.94 5.92 -1.17
N LYS A 88 8.67 7.23 -1.30
CA LYS A 88 9.26 8.29 -0.46
C LYS A 88 8.70 8.29 0.96
N GLU A 89 7.52 7.68 1.14
CA GLU A 89 6.83 7.66 2.41
C GLU A 89 7.23 6.45 3.28
N GLY A 90 6.93 6.57 4.58
CA GLY A 90 7.19 5.52 5.57
C GLY A 90 6.13 4.42 5.56
N LYS A 91 5.15 4.52 6.45
CA LYS A 91 4.01 3.59 6.56
C LYS A 91 2.80 4.22 5.88
N VAL A 92 2.33 3.62 4.79
CA VAL A 92 1.29 4.23 3.93
C VAL A 92 -0.06 3.55 4.14
N ILE A 93 -1.11 4.36 4.25
CA ILE A 93 -2.52 3.93 4.14
C ILE A 93 -3.08 4.56 2.89
N VAL A 94 -3.66 3.75 2.01
CA VAL A 94 -4.15 4.21 0.71
C VAL A 94 -5.66 4.18 0.72
N ASN A 95 -6.29 5.32 0.44
CA ASN A 95 -7.75 5.43 0.30
C ASN A 95 -8.12 5.66 -1.16
N ILE A 96 -8.71 4.64 -1.78
CA ILE A 96 -9.09 4.64 -3.21
C ILE A 96 -10.57 5.02 -3.43
N THR A 97 -11.26 5.53 -2.41
CA THR A 97 -12.72 5.72 -2.48
C THR A 97 -13.15 6.77 -3.51
N GLY A 98 -12.46 7.91 -3.52
CA GLY A 98 -12.82 9.06 -4.34
C GLY A 98 -12.15 9.05 -5.70
N GLY A 99 -12.22 10.21 -6.37
CA GLY A 99 -11.64 10.46 -7.68
C GLY A 99 -12.32 9.70 -8.82
N ARG A 100 -11.70 9.74 -10.01
CA ARG A 100 -12.14 8.99 -11.17
C ARG A 100 -11.80 7.51 -10.98
N LYS A 101 -12.57 6.61 -11.58
CA LYS A 101 -12.26 5.16 -11.56
C LYS A 101 -10.83 4.89 -12.05
N ILE A 102 -10.40 5.57 -13.11
CA ILE A 102 -9.05 5.43 -13.67
C ILE A 102 -7.97 5.84 -12.67
N THR A 103 -8.12 6.96 -11.96
CA THR A 103 -7.15 7.41 -10.95
C THR A 103 -7.16 6.51 -9.70
N SER A 104 -8.34 6.04 -9.29
CA SER A 104 -8.49 5.07 -8.20
C SER A 104 -7.80 3.75 -8.51
N LEU A 105 -7.98 3.24 -9.74
CA LEU A 105 -7.30 2.02 -10.20
C LEU A 105 -5.79 2.27 -10.32
N ALA A 106 -5.34 3.41 -10.84
CA ALA A 106 -3.90 3.71 -10.91
C ALA A 106 -3.26 3.71 -9.52
N LEU A 107 -3.94 4.32 -8.53
CA LEU A 107 -3.50 4.32 -7.14
C LEU A 107 -3.49 2.90 -6.54
N LEU A 108 -4.50 2.09 -6.83
CA LEU A 108 -4.53 0.68 -6.42
C LEU A 108 -3.32 -0.09 -6.98
N TYR A 109 -3.05 0.00 -8.28
CA TYR A 109 -1.92 -0.67 -8.92
C TYR A 109 -0.58 -0.19 -8.35
N ALA A 110 -0.40 1.12 -8.20
CA ALA A 110 0.78 1.68 -7.55
C ALA A 110 0.98 1.12 -6.13
N SER A 111 -0.12 0.97 -5.39
CA SER A 111 -0.10 0.40 -4.04
C SER A 111 0.28 -1.07 -4.00
N LEU A 112 -0.18 -1.85 -4.98
CA LEU A 112 0.19 -3.27 -5.10
C LEU A 112 1.65 -3.45 -5.53
N TYR A 113 2.18 -2.58 -6.39
CA TYR A 113 3.61 -2.60 -6.75
C TYR A 113 4.51 -2.25 -5.56
N GLU A 114 4.10 -1.29 -4.73
CA GLU A 114 4.86 -0.81 -3.58
C GLU A 114 4.31 -1.36 -2.24
N PHE A 115 3.76 -2.59 -2.27
CA PHE A 115 3.02 -3.19 -1.16
C PHE A 115 3.78 -3.25 0.18
N GLN A 116 5.12 -3.26 0.13
CA GLN A 116 6.00 -3.22 1.30
C GLN A 116 5.83 -1.94 2.12
N LYS A 117 5.56 -0.82 1.44
CA LYS A 117 5.29 0.48 2.07
C LYS A 117 3.83 0.62 2.49
N VAL A 118 2.94 -0.09 1.80
CA VAL A 118 1.49 0.01 1.99
C VAL A 118 1.01 -0.92 3.09
N HIS A 119 0.60 -0.32 4.20
CA HIS A 119 0.05 -1.05 5.33
C HIS A 119 -1.38 -1.52 5.05
N LYS A 120 -2.23 -0.63 4.53
CA LYS A 120 -3.66 -0.88 4.23
C LYS A 120 -4.07 -0.18 2.94
N ILE A 121 -4.94 -0.82 2.18
CA ILE A 121 -5.66 -0.24 1.05
C ILE A 121 -7.13 -0.26 1.42
N VAL A 122 -7.81 0.88 1.37
CA VAL A 122 -9.16 1.04 1.89
C VAL A 122 -10.11 1.68 0.88
N TYR A 123 -11.36 1.25 0.95
CA TYR A 123 -12.50 1.84 0.28
C TYR A 123 -13.60 2.09 1.30
N VAL A 124 -14.21 3.28 1.29
CA VAL A 124 -15.22 3.68 2.27
C VAL A 124 -16.59 3.66 1.60
N HIS A 125 -17.46 2.77 2.05
CA HIS A 125 -18.85 2.70 1.59
C HIS A 125 -19.80 2.91 2.77
N LYS A 126 -20.70 3.89 2.70
CA LYS A 126 -21.68 4.20 3.77
C LYS A 126 -21.05 4.25 5.18
N LYS A 127 -19.92 4.96 5.32
CA LYS A 127 -19.14 5.06 6.58
C LYS A 127 -18.59 3.72 7.09
N ARG A 128 -18.57 2.65 6.29
CA ARG A 128 -17.83 1.42 6.59
C ARG A 128 -16.52 1.44 5.83
N ILE A 129 -15.42 1.12 6.52
CA ILE A 129 -14.14 0.86 5.86
C ILE A 129 -14.17 -0.58 5.35
N ILE A 130 -13.92 -0.74 4.05
CA ILE A 130 -13.65 -2.01 3.40
C ILE A 130 -12.15 -2.03 3.14
N GLU A 131 -11.44 -2.95 3.80
CA GLU A 131 -10.01 -3.16 3.53
C GLU A 131 -9.88 -4.10 2.32
N LEU A 132 -9.17 -3.65 1.30
CA LEU A 132 -8.87 -4.46 0.14
C LEU A 132 -7.69 -5.38 0.47
N PRO A 133 -7.71 -6.63 -0.03
CA PRO A 133 -6.60 -7.54 0.17
C PRO A 133 -5.35 -6.94 -0.47
N LYS A 134 -4.25 -6.95 0.28
CA LYS A 134 -2.92 -6.77 -0.30
C LYS A 134 -2.57 -8.07 -0.98
N LEU A 135 -2.99 -8.21 -2.23
CA LEU A 135 -2.50 -9.27 -3.07
C LEU A 135 -1.03 -8.97 -3.31
N ALA A 136 -0.18 -9.72 -2.61
CA ALA A 136 1.19 -9.73 -3.02
C ALA A 136 1.22 -10.15 -4.49
N HIS A 137 1.83 -9.31 -5.32
CA HIS A 137 2.09 -9.66 -6.72
C HIS A 137 2.62 -11.09 -6.76
N PRO A 138 2.18 -11.97 -7.69
CA PRO A 138 2.64 -13.35 -7.75
C PRO A 138 4.15 -13.33 -7.61
N TYR A 139 4.62 -13.74 -6.44
CA TYR A 139 6.02 -13.62 -6.13
C TYR A 139 6.72 -14.41 -7.23
N ASN A 140 7.72 -13.81 -7.87
CA ASN A 140 8.69 -14.59 -8.62
C ASN A 140 9.44 -15.43 -7.59
N LEU A 141 8.80 -16.52 -7.16
CA LEU A 141 9.36 -17.54 -6.31
C LEU A 141 10.18 -18.42 -7.21
N THR A 142 11.46 -18.44 -6.92
CA THR A 142 12.33 -19.49 -7.44
C THR A 142 11.76 -20.85 -7.05
N LYS A 143 12.09 -21.88 -7.82
CA LYS A 143 11.71 -23.27 -7.48
C LYS A 143 12.15 -23.63 -6.06
N PHE A 144 13.28 -23.08 -5.60
CA PHE A 144 13.83 -23.34 -4.27
C PHE A 144 13.04 -22.65 -3.15
N GLU A 145 12.67 -21.39 -3.34
CA GLU A 145 11.79 -20.67 -2.39
C GLU A 145 10.44 -21.38 -2.22
N ARG A 146 9.87 -21.93 -3.30
CA ARG A 146 8.64 -22.74 -3.22
C ARG A 146 8.84 -23.99 -2.35
N LYS A 147 9.97 -24.68 -2.50
CA LYS A 147 10.30 -25.86 -1.68
C LYS A 147 10.41 -25.51 -0.20
N ILE A 148 11.04 -24.38 0.14
CA ILE A 148 11.13 -23.91 1.52
C ILE A 148 9.72 -23.65 2.09
N LEU A 149 8.84 -23.00 1.34
CA LEU A 149 7.47 -22.74 1.79
C LEU A 149 6.66 -24.02 2.02
N VAL A 150 6.80 -25.00 1.12
CA VAL A 150 6.16 -26.32 1.28
C VAL A 150 6.68 -27.03 2.54
N SER A 151 8.00 -26.98 2.76
CA SER A 151 8.64 -27.55 3.95
C SER A 151 8.18 -26.89 5.26
N LEU A 152 7.92 -25.58 5.26
CA LEU A 152 7.37 -24.86 6.41
C LEU A 152 5.87 -25.13 6.63
N ASN A 153 5.16 -25.70 5.66
CA ASN A 153 3.78 -26.15 5.83
C ASN A 153 3.67 -27.38 6.77
N GLU A 154 4.78 -28.08 6.98
CA GLU A 154 4.89 -29.21 7.93
C GLU A 154 5.16 -28.75 9.37
N GLY A 155 5.51 -27.47 9.56
CA GLY A 155 5.81 -26.87 10.86
C GLY A 155 6.96 -25.87 10.81
N ASP A 156 7.08 -25.10 11.89
CA ASP A 156 8.17 -24.14 12.09
C ASP A 156 9.53 -24.85 12.11
N LYS A 157 10.51 -24.31 11.39
CA LYS A 157 11.86 -24.88 11.26
C LYS A 157 12.91 -23.83 11.58
N THR A 158 14.07 -24.24 12.08
CA THR A 158 15.19 -23.30 12.20
C THR A 158 15.93 -23.13 10.88
N ILE A 159 16.71 -22.04 10.76
CA ILE A 159 17.68 -21.86 9.67
C ILE A 159 18.56 -23.11 9.48
N THR A 160 18.99 -23.73 10.58
CA THR A 160 19.85 -24.91 10.55
C THR A 160 19.11 -26.15 10.07
N ASP A 161 17.84 -26.31 10.42
CA ASP A 161 17.02 -27.45 9.96
C ASP A 161 16.79 -27.36 8.45
N LEU A 162 16.42 -26.17 7.95
CA LEU A 162 16.24 -25.94 6.51
C LEU A 162 17.54 -26.13 5.72
N ALA A 163 18.68 -25.68 6.25
CA ALA A 163 19.97 -25.89 5.60
C ALA A 163 20.31 -27.38 5.45
N LYS A 164 20.06 -28.18 6.50
CA LYS A 164 20.26 -29.63 6.49
C LYS A 164 19.29 -30.32 5.54
N GLU A 165 18.00 -29.99 5.62
CA GLU A 165 16.93 -30.60 4.83
C GLU A 165 17.17 -30.43 3.32
N PHE A 166 17.60 -29.25 2.89
CA PHE A 166 17.85 -28.97 1.48
C PHE A 166 19.31 -29.19 1.05
N ASN A 167 20.17 -29.67 1.94
CA ASN A 167 21.61 -29.87 1.71
C ASN A 167 22.30 -28.62 1.11
N VAL A 168 22.06 -27.46 1.71
CA VAL A 168 22.67 -26.18 1.31
C VAL A 168 23.41 -25.52 2.48
N SER A 169 24.34 -24.63 2.17
CA SER A 169 25.08 -23.89 3.19
C SER A 169 24.17 -22.93 3.98
N LEU A 170 24.53 -22.64 5.23
CA LEU A 170 23.81 -21.66 6.06
C LEU A 170 23.69 -20.27 5.39
N PRO A 171 24.75 -19.70 4.76
CA PRO A 171 24.60 -18.43 4.06
C PRO A 171 23.61 -18.49 2.88
N ALA A 172 23.58 -19.61 2.16
CA ALA A 172 22.64 -19.80 1.06
C ALA A 172 21.20 -19.84 1.56
N ILE A 173 20.90 -20.63 2.59
CA ILE A 173 19.53 -20.68 3.13
C ILE A 173 19.11 -19.33 3.73
N VAL A 174 20.02 -18.61 4.40
CA VAL A 174 19.74 -17.27 4.95
C VAL A 174 19.37 -16.29 3.84
N LYS A 175 20.03 -16.35 2.68
CA LYS A 175 19.66 -15.53 1.51
C LYS A 175 18.22 -15.79 1.07
N TYR A 176 17.81 -17.05 0.96
CA TYR A 176 16.43 -17.40 0.57
C TYR A 176 15.41 -17.05 1.65
N VAL A 177 15.73 -17.27 2.92
CA VAL A 177 14.87 -16.89 4.05
C VAL A 177 14.69 -15.38 4.10
N ASN A 178 15.76 -14.58 3.98
CA ASN A 178 15.64 -13.13 3.93
C ASN A 178 14.83 -12.67 2.70
N SER A 179 14.97 -13.33 1.54
CA SER A 179 14.15 -13.06 0.36
C SER A 179 12.66 -13.33 0.61
N LEU A 180 12.33 -14.49 1.21
CA LEU A 180 10.95 -14.86 1.57
C LEU A 180 10.35 -13.96 2.66
N GLU A 181 11.16 -13.55 3.64
CA GLU A 181 10.77 -12.62 4.70
C GLU A 181 10.53 -11.22 4.14
N ASN A 182 11.42 -10.73 3.27
CA ASN A 182 11.22 -9.48 2.53
C ASN A 182 9.99 -9.54 1.64
N LYS A 183 9.68 -10.70 1.06
CA LYS A 183 8.43 -10.92 0.32
C LYS A 183 7.23 -10.86 1.25
N GLY A 184 7.36 -11.14 2.55
CA GLY A 184 6.26 -11.15 3.51
C GLY A 184 5.54 -12.50 3.58
N LEU A 185 6.16 -13.56 3.07
CA LEU A 185 5.61 -14.92 3.06
C LEU A 185 5.92 -15.71 4.34
N ILE A 186 6.94 -15.28 5.08
CA ILE A 186 7.38 -15.88 6.33
C ILE A 186 7.73 -14.79 7.33
N LYS A 187 7.83 -15.17 8.60
CA LYS A 187 8.48 -14.39 9.66
C LYS A 187 9.64 -15.19 10.23
N THR A 188 10.66 -14.48 10.68
CA THR A 188 11.71 -15.08 11.50
C THR A 188 11.71 -14.51 12.90
N GLU A 189 12.08 -15.34 13.86
CA GLU A 189 12.16 -14.98 15.26
C GLU A 189 13.43 -15.59 15.86
N LYS A 190 14.20 -14.77 16.59
CA LYS A 190 15.42 -15.23 17.25
C LYS A 190 15.09 -15.68 18.67
N ILE A 191 15.22 -16.99 18.94
CA ILE A 191 15.07 -17.57 20.28
C ILE A 191 16.42 -18.13 20.70
N GLY A 192 17.08 -17.43 21.63
CA GLY A 192 18.45 -17.74 22.06
C GLY A 192 19.45 -17.68 20.89
N ARG A 193 20.10 -18.81 20.60
CA ARG A 193 21.05 -18.96 19.47
C ARG A 193 20.41 -19.44 18.18
N ARG A 194 19.10 -19.74 18.18
CA ARG A 194 18.38 -20.27 17.02
C ARG A 194 17.53 -19.16 16.40
N ARG A 195 17.44 -19.18 15.07
CA ARG A 195 16.50 -18.35 14.30
C ARG A 195 15.43 -19.28 13.75
N ILE A 196 14.23 -19.17 14.30
CA ILE A 196 13.03 -19.91 13.90
C ILE A 196 12.42 -19.20 12.70
N VAL A 197 11.93 -19.99 11.75
CA VAL A 197 11.27 -19.54 10.53
C VAL A 197 9.87 -20.15 10.52
N LYS A 198 8.86 -19.30 10.29
CA LYS A 198 7.43 -19.69 10.29
C LYS A 198 6.68 -19.01 9.15
N LEU A 199 5.65 -19.67 8.63
CA LEU A 199 4.74 -19.08 7.63
C LEU A 199 3.98 -17.89 8.23
N ASN A 200 3.59 -16.95 7.38
CA ASN A 200 2.76 -15.79 7.77
C ASN A 200 1.27 -16.06 7.74
#